data_AF-A0A8J8KHT8-F1
#
_entry.id   AF-A0A8J8KHT8-F1
#
_cell.length_a   1.000
_cell.length_b   1.000
_cell.length_c   1.000
_cell.angle_alpha   90.00
_cell.angle_beta   90.00
_cell.angle_gamma   90.00
#
_symmetry.space_group_name_H-M   'P 1'
#
loop_
_entity.id
_entity.type
_entity.pdbx_description
1 polymer ?
#
loop_
_entity_poly.entity_id
_entity_poly.type
_entity_poly.pdbx_seq_one_letter_code
_entity_poly.pdbx_strand_id
1 'polypeptide(L)' 'MSYLEVTWTDEVTGCRGYLVVDALRQGVSSGGLRMRAGCTLDEVRDLARGMTL' A
#
# COMPACT_ATOMS: atom_id res chain seq x y z
N MET A 1 5.97 -6.64 10.53
CA MET A 1 4.73 -7.30 10.07
C MET A 1 3.76 -6.17 9.83
N SER A 2 3.22 -6.06 8.63
CA SER A 2 2.24 -5.03 8.25
C SER A 2 0.90 -5.28 8.97
N TYR A 3 0.21 -4.21 9.34
CA TYR A 3 -1.11 -4.26 9.98
C TYR A 3 -2.21 -4.72 9.03
N LEU A 4 -2.21 -4.23 7.78
CA LEU A 4 -3.20 -4.59 6.75
C LEU A 4 -2.56 -4.59 5.37
N GLU A 5 -2.94 -5.56 4.54
CA GLU A 5 -2.59 -5.60 3.12
C GLU A 5 -3.83 -5.90 2.29
N VAL A 6 -4.11 -5.07 1.30
CA VAL A 6 -5.21 -5.25 0.35
C VAL A 6 -4.63 -5.23 -1.04
N THR A 7 -4.97 -6.25 -1.82
CA THR A 7 -4.66 -6.32 -3.24
C THR A 7 -5.96 -6.40 -4.01
N TRP A 8 -6.12 -5.57 -5.04
CA TRP A 8 -7.28 -5.64 -5.91
C TRP A 8 -6.86 -5.54 -7.38
N THR A 9 -7.78 -5.92 -8.27
CA THR A 9 -7.64 -5.66 -9.70
C THR A 9 -8.77 -4.73 -10.09
N ASP A 10 -8.44 -3.60 -10.71
CA ASP A 10 -9.43 -2.67 -11.24
C ASP A 10 -10.11 -3.31 -12.46
N GLU A 11 -11.44 -3.42 -12.42
CA GLU A 11 -12.21 -4.13 -13.46
C GLU A 11 -12.27 -3.34 -14.77
N VAL A 12 -12.09 -2.01 -14.73
CA VAL A 12 -12.16 -1.15 -15.91
C VAL A 12 -10.83 -1.16 -16.68
N THR A 13 -9.71 -1.03 -15.98
CA THR A 13 -8.38 -0.92 -16.60
C THR A 13 -7.56 -2.21 -16.55
N GLY A 14 -7.98 -3.20 -15.75
CA GLY A 14 -7.19 -4.41 -15.46
C GLY A 14 -5.95 -4.15 -14.58
N CYS A 15 -5.74 -2.92 -14.09
CA CYS A 15 -4.58 -2.59 -13.28
C CYS A 15 -4.65 -3.26 -11.91
N ARG A 16 -3.51 -3.79 -11.45
CA ARG A 16 -3.40 -4.31 -10.08
C ARG A 16 -3.07 -3.20 -9.10
N GLY A 17 -3.91 -3.04 -8.08
CA GLY A 17 -3.72 -2.11 -6.97
C GLY A 17 -3.24 -2.81 -5.71
N TYR A 18 -2.50 -2.07 -4.89
CA TYR A 18 -1.98 -2.52 -3.60
C TYR A 18 -2.17 -1.41 -2.58
N LEU A 19 -2.63 -1.77 -1.39
CA LEU A 19 -2.73 -0.91 -0.21
C LEU A 19 -2.07 -1.65 0.95
N VAL A 20 -1.09 -1.02 1.58
CA VAL A 20 -0.43 -1.57 2.77
C VAL A 20 -0.51 -0.53 3.88
N VAL A 21 -0.95 -0.98 5.06
CA VAL A 21 -0.87 -0.23 6.31
C VAL A 21 0.15 -0.95 7.18
N ASP A 22 1.25 -0.29 7.52
CA ASP A 22 2.29 -0.90 8.37
C ASP A 22 1.87 -0.83 9.85
N ALA A 23 1.46 0.34 10.34
CA ALA A 23 0.95 0.52 11.69
C ALA A 23 -0.13 1.60 11.76
N LEU A 24 -0.93 1.57 12.83
CA LEU A 24 -1.86 2.65 13.18
C LEU A 24 -1.29 3.48 14.34
N ARG A 25 -1.30 4.80 14.22
CA ARG A 25 -1.00 5.74 15.31
C ARG A 25 -2.29 6.47 15.68
N GLN A 26 -2.75 6.28 16.92
CA GLN A 26 -4.04 6.80 17.40
C GLN A 26 -5.23 6.40 16.49
N GLY A 27 -5.18 5.19 15.92
CA GLY A 27 -6.22 4.68 15.03
C GLY A 27 -6.16 5.18 13.59
N VAL A 28 -5.14 5.96 13.22
CA VAL A 28 -4.98 6.50 11.86
C VAL A 28 -3.64 6.07 11.28
N SER A 29 -3.63 5.82 9.97
CA SER A 29 -2.41 5.74 9.15
C SER A 29 -2.56 6.74 8.01
N SER A 30 -1.52 7.52 7.77
CA SER A 30 -1.42 8.37 6.57
C SER A 30 -0.44 7.73 5.59
N GLY A 31 -0.63 8.03 4.30
CA GLY A 31 0.13 7.40 3.22
C GLY A 31 0.10 8.24 1.96
N GLY A 32 1.10 8.06 1.11
CA GLY A 32 1.10 8.60 -0.25
C GLY A 32 0.39 7.67 -1.24
N LEU A 33 -0.11 8.24 -2.35
CA LEU A 33 -0.56 7.47 -3.51
C LEU A 33 0.55 7.41 -4.56
N ARG A 34 0.86 6.21 -5.03
CA ARG A 34 1.79 6.00 -6.16
C ARG A 34 1.08 5.27 -7.29
N MET A 35 1.12 5.88 -8.48
CA MET A 35 0.63 5.27 -9.72
C MET A 35 1.83 5.00 -10.61
N ARG A 36 2.20 3.72 -10.76
CA ARG A 36 3.33 3.29 -11.57
C ARG A 36 3.05 1.91 -12.15
N ALA A 37 3.20 1.75 -13.46
CA ALA A 37 3.12 0.43 -14.09
C ALA A 37 4.22 -0.49 -13.54
N GLY A 38 3.86 -1.73 -13.18
CA GLY A 38 4.79 -2.68 -12.57
C GLY A 38 5.11 -2.38 -11.09
N CYS A 39 4.27 -1.62 -10.38
CA CYS A 39 4.31 -1.55 -8.92
C CYS A 39 4.09 -2.96 -8.34
N THR A 40 4.80 -3.29 -7.27
CA THR A 40 4.74 -4.60 -6.61
C THR A 40 4.28 -4.46 -5.16
N LEU A 41 3.76 -5.53 -4.58
CA LEU A 41 3.37 -5.53 -3.17
C LEU A 41 4.57 -5.26 -2.25
N ASP A 42 5.75 -5.78 -2.58
CA ASP A 42 6.96 -5.59 -1.77
C ASP A 42 7.43 -4.13 -1.77
N GLU A 43 7.38 -3.45 -2.92
CA GLU A 43 7.65 -2.01 -2.98
C GLU A 43 6.68 -1.22 -2.09
N VAL A 44 5.40 -1.57 -2.09
CA VAL A 44 4.36 -0.87 -1.32
C VAL A 44 4.54 -1.13 0.18
N ARG A 45 4.96 -2.35 0.56
CA ARG A 45 5.35 -2.70 1.94
C ARG A 45 6.53 -1.86 2.42
N ASP A 46 7.58 -1.74 1.60
CA ASP A 46 8.76 -0.96 1.96
C ASP A 46 8.43 0.52 2.10
N LEU A 47 7.58 1.07 1.22
CA LEU A 47 7.08 2.44 1.32
C LEU A 47 6.26 2.66 2.60
N ALA A 48 5.35 1.75 2.93
CA ALA A 48 4.53 1.84 4.14
C ALA A 48 5.39 1.79 5.42
N ARG A 49 6.41 0.93 5.45
CA ARG A 49 7.38 0.88 6.54
C ARG A 49 8.18 2.18 6.65
N GLY A 50 8.64 2.72 5.52
CA GLY A 50 9.39 3.98 5.47
C GLY A 50 8.61 5.20 5.99
N MET A 51 7.27 5.17 5.95
CA MET A 51 6.42 6.23 6.50
C MET A 51 6.13 6.09 8.00
N THR A 52 6.40 4.91 8.58
CA THR A 52 6.10 4.60 9.99
C THR A 52 7.30 4.84 10.91
N LEU A 53 8.52 4.82 10.35
CA LEU A 53 9.78 5.13 11.03
C LEU A 53 9.97 6.64 11.18
#